data_AF-A0AAP6X7U5-F1
#
_entry.id   AF-A0AAP6X7U5-F1
#
_cell.length_a   1.000
_cell.length_b   1.000
_cell.length_c   1.000
_cell.angle_alpha   90.00
_cell.angle_beta   90.00
_cell.angle_gamma   90.00
#
_symmetry.space_group_name_H-M   'P 1'
#
loop_
_entity.id
_entity.type
_entity.pdbx_description
1 polymer ?
#
loop_
_entity_poly.entity_id
_entity_poly.type
_entity_poly.pdbx_seq_one_letter_code
_entity_poly.pdbx_strand_id
1 'polypeptide(L)' 'MKINQDLTQQAQMICAEKKERLTQPRLEVLKIISQSQKPLGAYEILNKLAEVLDSPKPPTVYRAIDFWV' A
#
# COMPACT_ATOMS: atom_id res chain seq x y z
N MET A 1 -14.56 -7.64 4.40
CA MET A 1 -13.66 -8.60 3.70
C MET A 1 -13.73 -8.50 2.17
N LYS A 2 -14.90 -8.33 1.53
CA LYS A 2 -15.04 -8.21 0.05
C LYS A 2 -14.33 -7.02 -0.60
N ILE A 3 -14.35 -5.83 0.01
CA ILE A 3 -13.78 -4.59 -0.57
C ILE A 3 -12.26 -4.70 -0.84
N ASN A 4 -11.52 -5.34 0.07
CA ASN A 4 -10.06 -5.45 -0.05
C ASN A 4 -9.62 -6.36 -1.20
N GLN A 5 -10.41 -7.39 -1.51
CA GLN A 5 -10.12 -8.32 -2.61
C GLN A 5 -10.31 -7.63 -3.96
N ASP A 6 -11.42 -6.90 -4.11
CA ASP A 6 -11.72 -6.11 -5.31
C ASP A 6 -10.64 -5.04 -5.56
N LEU A 7 -10.28 -4.26 -4.52
CA LEU A 7 -9.23 -3.25 -4.60
C LEU A 7 -7.86 -3.84 -5.00
N THR A 8 -7.49 -4.99 -4.45
CA THR A 8 -6.22 -5.66 -4.76
C THR A 8 -6.18 -6.14 -6.22
N GLN A 9 -7.30 -6.67 -6.72
CA GLN A 9 -7.43 -7.10 -8.11
C GLN A 9 -7.35 -5.91 -9.06
N GLN A 10 -8.06 -4.82 -8.77
CA GLN A 10 -7.99 -3.59 -9.55
C GLN A 10 -6.57 -3.03 -9.58
N ALA A 11 -5.89 -2.97 -8.43
CA ALA A 11 -4.50 -2.52 -8.35
C ALA A 11 -3.55 -3.38 -9.19
N GLN A 12 -3.73 -4.71 -9.18
CA GLN A 12 -2.96 -5.64 -10.02
C GLN A 12 -3.18 -5.38 -11.51
N MET A 13 -4.43 -5.22 -11.94
CA MET A 13 -4.79 -4.94 -13.34
C MET A 13 -4.18 -3.62 -13.81
N ILE A 14 -4.38 -2.53 -13.06
CA ILE A 14 -3.86 -1.21 -13.40
C ILE A 14 -2.32 -1.22 -13.48
N CYS A 15 -1.64 -1.87 -12.53
CA CYS A 15 -0.19 -1.98 -12.56
C CYS A 15 0.29 -2.78 -13.77
N ALA A 16 -0.38 -3.88 -14.10
CA ALA A 16 -0.06 -4.69 -15.28
C ALA A 16 -0.23 -3.90 -16.60
N GLU A 17 -1.33 -3.18 -16.75
CA GLU A 17 -1.60 -2.31 -17.91
C GLU A 17 -0.53 -1.22 -18.06
N LYS A 18 -0.13 -0.61 -16.95
CA LYS A 18 0.92 0.43 -16.92
C LYS A 18 2.34 -0.12 -16.99
N LYS A 19 2.52 -1.45 -17.03
CA LYS A 19 3.82 -2.13 -16.93
C LYS A 19 4.62 -1.74 -15.68
N GLU A 20 3.91 -1.35 -14.62
CA GLU A 20 4.45 -1.02 -13.32
C GLU A 20 4.48 -2.26 -12.42
N ARG A 21 5.52 -2.38 -11.59
CA ARG A 21 5.63 -3.52 -10.68
C ARG A 21 4.82 -3.27 -9.41
N LEU A 22 3.71 -3.98 -9.21
CA LEU A 22 3.04 -4.00 -7.91
C LEU A 22 3.85 -4.83 -6.90
N THR A 23 4.59 -4.16 -6.03
CA THR A 23 5.37 -4.80 -4.97
C THR A 23 4.51 -5.04 -3.72
N GLN A 24 4.94 -5.96 -2.85
CA GLN A 24 4.23 -6.21 -1.60
C GLN A 24 4.10 -4.95 -0.71
N PRO A 25 5.14 -4.10 -0.52
CA PRO A 25 4.97 -2.83 0.19
C PRO A 25 3.94 -1.89 -0.45
N ARG A 26 3.89 -1.77 -1.79
CA ARG A 26 2.89 -0.95 -2.49
C ARG A 26 1.49 -1.45 -2.20
N LEU A 27 1.27 -2.77 -2.28
CA LEU A 27 -0.02 -3.37 -2.01
C LEU A 27 -0.47 -3.20 -0.55
N GLU A 28 0.41 -3.45 0.42
CA GLU A 28 0.06 -3.31 1.84
C GLU A 28 -0.22 -1.85 2.21
N VAL A 29 0.54 -0.89 1.67
CA VAL A 29 0.25 0.55 1.86
C VAL A 29 -1.11 0.92 1.28
N LEU A 30 -1.47 0.44 0.09
CA LEU A 30 -2.79 0.67 -0.49
C LEU A 30 -3.91 0.13 0.42
N LYS A 31 -3.75 -1.10 0.95
CA LYS A 31 -4.71 -1.68 1.90
C LYS A 31 -4.84 -0.84 3.17
N ILE A 32 -3.72 -0.42 3.76
CA ILE A 32 -3.68 0.40 4.97
C ILE A 32 -4.44 1.72 4.76
N ILE A 33 -4.15 2.42 3.66
CA ILE A 33 -4.80 3.71 3.35
C ILE A 33 -6.30 3.51 3.10
N SER A 34 -6.68 2.50 2.31
CA SER A 34 -8.08 2.23 1.96
C SER A 34 -8.98 1.87 3.15
N GLN A 35 -8.40 1.39 4.25
CA GLN A 35 -9.13 1.01 5.47
C GLN A 35 -9.20 2.16 6.48
N SER A 36 -8.45 3.23 6.26
CA SER A 36 -8.43 4.36 7.18
C SER A 36 -9.62 5.29 6.95
N GLN A 37 -10.33 5.65 8.02
CA GLN A 37 -11.41 6.64 7.98
C GLN A 37 -10.90 8.08 8.08
N LYS A 38 -9.58 8.26 8.22
CA LYS A 38 -8.91 9.56 8.34
C LYS A 38 -7.59 9.56 7.58
N PRO A 39 -7.05 10.73 7.19
CA PRO A 39 -5.69 10.81 6.67
C PRO A 39 -4.68 10.19 7.65
N LEU A 40 -3.70 9.47 7.12
CA LEU A 40 -2.61 8.87 7.89
C LEU A 40 -1.30 9.58 7.58
N GLY A 41 -0.51 9.85 8.61
CA GLY A 41 0.89 10.23 8.47
C GLY A 41 1.75 9.05 8.02
N ALA A 42 2.89 9.35 7.40
CA ALA A 42 3.80 8.31 6.90
C ALA A 42 4.33 7.38 8.01
N TYR A 43 4.56 7.89 9.23
CA TYR A 43 4.98 7.06 10.36
C TYR A 43 3.85 6.17 10.89
N GLU A 44 2.58 6.61 10.80
CA GLU A 44 1.44 5.75 11.14
C GLU A 44 1.34 4.58 10.15
N ILE A 45 1.55 4.85 8.86
CA ILE A 45 1.62 3.82 7.82
C ILE A 45 2.81 2.89 8.05
N LEU A 46 3.99 3.42 8.42
CA LEU A 46 5.18 2.62 8.73
C LEU A 46 4.93 1.63 9.86
N ASN A 47 4.30 2.08 10.95
CA ASN A 47 3.99 1.23 12.10
C ASN A 47 3.04 0.10 11.70
N LYS A 48 1.98 0.41 10.95
CA LYS A 48 1.06 -0.61 10.42
C LYS A 48 1.74 -1.57 9.46
N LEU A 49 2.65 -1.07 8.62
CA LEU A 49 3.39 -1.89 7.68
C LEU A 49 4.35 -2.85 8.40
N ALA A 50 4.91 -2.46 9.54
CA ALA A 50 5.77 -3.30 10.36
C ALA A 50 5.02 -4.47 11.05
N GLU A 51 3.68 -4.45 11.08
CA GLU A 51 2.87 -5.58 11.54
C GLU A 51 2.83 -6.72 10.50
N VAL A 52 3.13 -6.44 9.24
CA VAL A 52 2.97 -7.40 8.11
C VAL A 52 4.23 -7.60 7.28
N LEU A 53 5.19 -6.68 7.32
CA LEU A 53 6.49 -6.78 6.66
C LEU A 53 7.61 -6.81 7.70
N ASP A 54 8.67 -7.57 7.41
CA ASP A 54 9.85 -7.56 8.26
C ASP A 54 10.59 -6.23 8.12
N SER A 55 10.69 -5.52 9.25
CA SER A 55 11.56 -4.37 9.45
C SER A 55 11.51 -3.30 8.33
N PRO A 56 10.31 -2.85 7.88
CA PRO A 56 10.21 -1.84 6.84
C PRO A 56 10.91 -0.55 7.27
N LYS A 57 11.55 0.13 6.31
CA LYS A 57 12.25 1.39 6.56
C LYS A 57 11.39 2.57 6.08
N PRO A 58 11.59 3.79 6.63
CA PRO A 58 10.85 4.96 6.18
C PRO A 58 10.83 5.17 4.65
N PRO A 59 11.95 4.98 3.91
CA PRO A 59 11.93 5.10 2.44
C PRO A 59 11.00 4.12 1.73
N THR A 60 10.73 2.95 2.32
CA THR A 60 9.77 1.97 1.78
C THR A 60 8.37 2.55 1.76
N VAL A 61 7.99 3.24 2.84
CA VAL A 61 6.67 3.86 2.96
C VAL A 61 6.56 5.08 2.05
N TYR A 62 7.57 5.96 2.03
CA TYR A 62 7.53 7.14 1.17
C TYR A 62 7.38 6.78 -0.31
N ARG A 63 8.16 5.80 -0.81
CA ARG A 63 8.04 5.34 -2.20
C ARG A 63 6.72 4.64 -2.51
N ALA A 64 6.13 3.98 -1.52
CA ALA A 64 4.84 3.34 -1.69
C ALA A 64 3.70 4.36 -1.70
N ILE A 65 3.75 5.39 -0.87
CA ILE A 65 2.80 6.52 -0.89
C ILE A 65 2.92 7.26 -2.22
N ASP A 66 4.14 7.64 -2.61
CA ASP A 66 4.43 8.36 -3.86
C ASP A 66 3.97 7.59 -5.11
N PHE A 67 3.97 6.25 -5.06
CA PHE A 67 3.46 5.42 -6.16
C PHE A 67 1.93 5.52 -6.35
N TRP A 68 1.17 5.89 -5.31
CA TRP A 68 -0.30 5.90 -5.33
C TRP A 68 -0.92 7.30 -5.35
N VAL A 69 -0.10 8.36 -5.26
CA VAL A 69 -0.52 9.76 -5.42
C VAL A 69 -0.39 10.15 -6.89
#